data_AF-A0A812Y3C7-F1
#
_entry.id   AF-A0A812Y3C7-F1
#
_cell.length_a   1.000
_cell.length_b   1.000
_cell.length_c   1.000
_cell.angle_alpha   90.00
_cell.angle_beta   90.00
_cell.angle_gamma   90.00
#
_symmetry.space_group_name_H-M   'P 1'
#
loop_
_entity.id
_entity.type
_entity.pdbx_description
1 polymer ?
#
loop_
_entity_poly.entity_id
_entity_poly.type
_entity_poly.pdbx_seq_one_letter_code
_entity_poly.pdbx_strand_id
1 'polypeptide(L)'
;MPDMVPVGNRWSRHRRAEGGHEAEASGETAVQAVHQASEGMETANQGARGGRSGWRGAQGGQAPQAPQAWQPARKSPETWEVPREEVRNSDATLQLRSGIRMPRFGLGTWQSQRGGECKRAVAEALRAGYRLIDTAQAYGNEVDVGQALREAQLKRNDVFIVTKLSSREHGASHAAAALKTSLSRLQLDYVDLFLIHSPRGGFLLETWDSLIDLRNAGLTRAVGVSNFGAQQLMSLQQAGRELPEVNQIELHCFWQQRETESLCNELGIALMAYSPLARGSLFGATPLAELAQEKACSEAALCIRWAFQKGFIVIPKSVKPQRILGNIAALRGPGLTPREMQAMEQLDQGFCACPAARAMQTPWEEVASKAPVRKGKGAKEGKGGKGGKGKGKAQGRGLGSAESETPLGFASWAETFS
;
A
#
# COMPACT_ATOMS: atom_id res chain seq x y z
N MET A 1 19.80 -37.54 -56.95
CA MET A 1 20.02 -36.08 -57.01
C MET A 1 19.23 -35.42 -55.89
N PRO A 2 19.72 -34.32 -55.28
CA PRO A 2 19.34 -33.92 -53.92
C PRO A 2 18.72 -32.48 -53.92
N ASP A 3 18.57 -31.71 -52.83
CA ASP A 3 19.10 -31.84 -51.46
C ASP A 3 18.25 -31.08 -50.41
N MET A 4 18.58 -31.27 -49.12
CA MET A 4 18.40 -30.28 -48.05
C MET A 4 19.76 -29.99 -47.41
N VAL A 5 20.31 -28.79 -47.57
CA VAL A 5 21.47 -28.31 -46.77
C VAL A 5 21.28 -26.82 -46.42
N PRO A 6 21.54 -26.40 -45.17
CA PRO A 6 21.36 -25.01 -44.70
C PRO A 6 22.65 -24.18 -44.80
N VAL A 7 22.55 -22.86 -44.61
CA VAL A 7 23.72 -21.99 -44.42
C VAL A 7 23.78 -21.50 -42.97
N GLY A 8 24.80 -21.96 -42.24
CA GLY A 8 25.10 -21.53 -40.88
C GLY A 8 26.17 -20.44 -40.78
N ASN A 9 26.31 -19.86 -39.60
CA ASN A 9 27.31 -18.84 -39.24
C ASN A 9 28.75 -19.26 -39.56
N ARG A 10 29.58 -18.33 -40.10
CA ARG A 10 30.96 -18.11 -39.56
C ARG A 10 31.69 -16.81 -39.96
N TRP A 11 31.95 -15.99 -38.94
CA TRP A 11 33.27 -15.43 -38.56
C TRP A 11 34.19 -14.71 -39.58
N SER A 12 34.45 -13.43 -39.31
CA SER A 12 35.78 -12.79 -39.35
C SER A 12 35.81 -11.66 -38.29
N ARG A 13 36.40 -11.83 -37.09
CA ARG A 13 37.84 -11.80 -36.75
C ARG A 13 38.63 -10.65 -37.38
N HIS A 14 38.78 -9.57 -36.63
CA HIS A 14 40.09 -8.93 -36.47
C HIS A 14 40.47 -8.85 -34.98
N ARG A 15 41.54 -9.57 -34.63
CA ARG A 15 42.46 -9.28 -33.51
C ARG A 15 43.42 -8.17 -33.99
N ARG A 16 44.21 -7.46 -33.19
CA ARG A 16 44.66 -7.51 -31.77
C ARG A 16 45.18 -6.06 -31.47
N ALA A 17 45.16 -5.53 -30.25
CA ALA A 17 46.16 -5.66 -29.17
C ALA A 17 46.21 -4.28 -28.46
N GLU A 18 46.70 -4.06 -27.24
CA GLU A 18 47.05 -4.88 -26.06
C GLU A 18 47.12 -3.89 -24.87
N GLY A 19 46.97 -4.35 -23.63
CA GLY A 19 47.00 -3.47 -22.45
C GLY A 19 46.08 -3.96 -21.35
N GLY A 20 46.50 -5.02 -20.65
CA GLY A 20 45.70 -5.60 -19.56
C GLY A 20 45.94 -4.89 -18.22
N HIS A 21 44.93 -4.96 -17.36
CA HIS A 21 45.13 -5.17 -15.93
C HIS A 21 43.89 -5.91 -15.40
N GLU A 22 44.10 -7.06 -14.77
CA GLU A 22 43.04 -7.76 -14.04
C GLU A 22 42.73 -7.00 -12.75
N ALA A 23 41.45 -6.85 -12.44
CA ALA A 23 40.97 -6.44 -11.13
C ALA A 23 39.59 -7.08 -10.90
N GLU A 24 39.56 -8.14 -10.09
CA GLU A 24 38.32 -8.61 -9.49
C GLU A 24 37.80 -7.52 -8.54
N ALA A 25 36.59 -7.01 -8.78
CA ALA A 25 35.93 -6.07 -7.89
C ALA A 25 34.81 -6.81 -7.13
N SER A 26 35.08 -7.12 -5.86
CA SER A 26 34.11 -7.75 -4.96
C SER A 26 32.94 -6.80 -4.63
N GLY A 27 31.74 -7.36 -4.57
CA GLY A 27 30.50 -6.62 -4.29
C GLY A 27 30.28 -6.29 -2.81
N GLU A 28 31.26 -5.71 -2.12
CA GLU A 28 31.22 -5.46 -0.66
C GLU A 28 31.05 -3.98 -0.25
N THR A 29 31.13 -3.03 -1.19
CA THR A 29 31.18 -1.59 -0.86
C THR A 29 29.83 -0.92 -0.55
N ALA A 30 28.70 -1.58 -0.82
CA ALA A 30 27.36 -1.02 -0.54
C ALA A 30 26.90 -1.19 0.92
N VAL A 31 27.36 -2.24 1.62
CA VAL A 31 26.86 -2.59 2.98
C VAL A 31 27.57 -1.77 4.07
N GLN A 32 28.82 -1.37 3.86
CA GLN A 32 29.60 -0.62 4.85
C GLN A 32 29.18 0.85 4.98
N ALA A 33 28.63 1.45 3.93
CA ALA A 33 28.20 2.85 3.94
C ALA A 33 27.03 3.14 4.90
N VAL A 34 26.19 2.14 5.18
CA VAL A 34 25.03 2.28 6.09
C VAL A 34 25.46 2.17 7.56
N HIS A 35 26.48 1.37 7.88
CA HIS A 35 26.94 1.18 9.26
C HIS A 35 27.73 2.36 9.83
N GLN A 36 28.55 3.05 9.02
CA GLN A 36 29.33 4.21 9.49
C GLN A 36 28.44 5.43 9.83
N ALA A 37 27.22 5.51 9.29
CA ALA A 37 26.28 6.58 9.62
C ALA A 37 25.65 6.42 11.02
N SER A 38 25.57 5.20 11.57
CA SER A 38 25.00 4.94 12.91
C SER A 38 25.98 5.21 14.06
N GLU A 39 27.27 4.91 13.90
CA GLU A 39 28.25 5.01 15.00
C GLU A 39 28.65 6.47 15.31
N GLY A 40 28.49 7.39 14.37
CA GLY A 40 28.74 8.83 14.57
C GLY A 40 27.71 9.53 15.47
N MET A 41 26.60 8.88 15.83
CA MET A 41 25.47 9.50 16.53
C MET A 41 25.44 9.22 18.04
N GLU A 42 26.10 8.15 18.53
CA GLU A 42 26.00 7.71 19.93
C GLU A 42 27.06 8.30 20.88
N THR A 43 28.11 8.94 20.36
CA THR A 43 29.17 9.56 21.19
C THR A 43 28.81 10.95 21.73
N ALA A 44 27.71 11.55 21.29
CA ALA A 44 27.32 12.92 21.64
C ALA A 44 26.48 13.07 22.93
N ASN A 45 26.07 11.99 23.60
CA ASN A 45 25.06 12.04 24.69
C ASN A 45 25.52 11.50 26.06
N GLN A 46 26.84 11.49 26.34
CA GLN A 46 27.39 11.10 27.64
C GLN A 46 28.31 12.20 28.20
N GLY A 47 27.73 13.30 28.71
CA GLY A 47 28.53 14.45 29.15
C GLY A 47 27.83 15.57 29.93
N ALA A 48 26.81 15.26 30.76
CA ALA A 48 26.12 16.30 31.54
C ALA A 48 25.59 15.82 32.91
N ARG A 49 26.48 15.60 33.89
CA ARG A 49 26.12 15.54 35.32
C ARG A 49 27.17 16.25 36.19
N GLY A 50 26.75 17.31 36.87
CA GLY A 50 27.48 17.93 37.98
C GLY A 50 28.08 19.31 37.68
N GLY A 51 27.73 20.32 38.48
CA GLY A 51 28.35 21.65 38.42
C GLY A 51 27.41 22.79 38.81
N ARG A 52 27.36 23.16 40.10
CA ARG A 52 26.83 24.47 40.53
C ARG A 52 28.00 25.43 40.79
N SER A 53 28.21 26.39 39.91
CA SER A 53 28.88 27.66 40.23
C SER A 53 28.48 28.71 39.19
N GLY A 54 28.41 29.97 39.61
CA GLY A 54 27.63 30.98 38.90
C GLY A 54 28.40 31.77 37.85
N TRP A 55 27.66 32.33 36.89
CA TRP A 55 28.05 33.48 36.09
C TRP A 55 26.95 34.54 36.14
N ARG A 56 27.33 35.76 36.54
CA ARG A 56 26.50 36.96 36.39
C ARG A 56 26.79 37.58 35.03
N GLY A 57 25.77 38.18 34.42
CA GLY A 57 25.95 39.29 33.48
C GLY A 57 25.89 38.94 31.98
N ALA A 58 24.66 38.91 31.45
CA ALA A 58 24.32 39.42 30.11
C ALA A 58 22.79 39.48 29.98
N GLN A 59 22.17 40.62 30.30
CA GLN A 59 20.77 40.87 29.94
C GLN A 59 20.73 41.41 28.50
N GLY A 60 20.05 40.72 27.59
CA GLY A 60 19.99 41.17 26.18
C GLY A 60 19.64 40.09 25.16
N GLY A 61 18.61 39.29 25.41
CA GLY A 61 18.09 38.33 24.43
C GLY A 61 16.63 38.04 24.69
N GLN A 62 15.76 38.27 23.70
CA GLN A 62 14.36 37.86 23.78
C GLN A 62 14.29 36.34 23.78
N ALA A 63 13.48 35.77 24.68
CA ALA A 63 13.19 34.34 24.63
C ALA A 63 12.50 34.00 23.29
N PRO A 64 12.82 32.86 22.65
CA PRO A 64 12.11 32.43 21.46
C PRO A 64 10.62 32.30 21.79
N GLN A 65 9.77 32.95 21.00
CA GLN A 65 8.33 32.86 21.18
C GLN A 65 7.88 31.42 20.97
N ALA A 66 7.01 30.92 21.85
CA ALA A 66 6.36 29.64 21.64
C ALA A 66 5.59 29.67 20.30
N PRO A 67 5.55 28.56 19.53
CA PRO A 67 4.84 28.53 18.26
C PRO A 67 3.39 28.97 18.46
N GLN A 68 2.98 29.99 17.72
CA GLN A 68 1.66 30.60 17.83
C GLN A 68 0.58 29.53 17.59
N ALA A 69 -0.38 29.43 18.51
CA ALA A 69 -1.45 28.45 18.41
C ALA A 69 -2.21 28.64 17.08
N TRP A 70 -2.25 27.56 16.28
CA TRP A 70 -2.92 27.54 14.98
C TRP A 70 -4.39 27.93 15.12
N GLN A 71 -4.85 28.87 14.29
CA GLN A 71 -6.24 29.34 14.29
C GLN A 71 -6.99 28.80 13.06
N PRO A 72 -8.26 28.42 13.18
CA PRO A 72 -9.02 27.85 12.07
C PRO A 72 -9.29 28.86 10.95
N ALA A 73 -8.75 28.57 9.77
CA ALA A 73 -8.98 29.32 8.55
C ALA A 73 -10.42 29.20 8.03
N ARG A 74 -10.82 30.12 7.14
CA ARG A 74 -12.13 30.08 6.47
C ARG A 74 -12.20 28.89 5.50
N LYS A 75 -13.41 28.36 5.26
CA LYS A 75 -13.62 27.23 4.34
C LYS A 75 -13.18 27.57 2.91
N SER A 76 -12.17 26.84 2.41
CA SER A 76 -11.72 26.88 1.01
C SER A 76 -12.78 26.29 0.05
N PRO A 77 -12.76 26.67 -1.24
CA PRO A 77 -13.64 26.07 -2.26
C PRO A 77 -13.39 24.55 -2.42
N GLU A 78 -14.43 23.79 -2.78
CA GLU A 78 -14.35 22.32 -2.76
C GLU A 78 -13.39 21.71 -3.81
N THR A 79 -13.12 22.41 -4.91
CA THR A 79 -12.32 21.93 -6.06
C THR A 79 -11.66 23.11 -6.79
N TRP A 80 -10.58 22.86 -7.52
CA TRP A 80 -10.28 23.71 -8.69
C TRP A 80 -11.44 23.58 -9.69
N GLU A 81 -11.94 24.69 -10.22
CA GLU A 81 -12.95 24.66 -11.27
C GLU A 81 -12.34 24.14 -12.57
N VAL A 82 -12.92 23.08 -13.13
CA VAL A 82 -12.47 22.46 -14.39
C VAL A 82 -13.70 22.16 -15.27
N PRO A 83 -13.74 22.63 -16.53
CA PRO A 83 -14.83 22.32 -17.45
C PRO A 83 -15.01 20.81 -17.65
N ARG A 84 -16.27 20.35 -17.68
CA ARG A 84 -16.61 18.91 -17.73
C ARG A 84 -16.21 18.22 -19.04
N GLU A 85 -16.03 18.96 -20.13
CA GLU A 85 -15.99 18.39 -21.48
C GLU A 85 -14.63 17.78 -21.88
N GLU A 86 -13.57 18.04 -21.12
CA GLU A 86 -12.21 17.62 -21.49
C GLU A 86 -11.69 16.37 -20.78
N VAL A 87 -12.49 15.67 -19.94
CA VAL A 87 -11.97 14.63 -19.02
C VAL A 87 -11.55 13.32 -19.70
N ARG A 88 -10.40 13.37 -20.37
CA ARG A 88 -9.60 12.22 -20.80
C ARG A 88 -8.47 11.98 -19.80
N ASN A 89 -8.36 10.73 -19.36
CA ASN A 89 -7.39 10.21 -18.38
C ASN A 89 -6.35 9.30 -19.06
N SER A 90 -6.34 9.25 -20.40
CA SER A 90 -5.47 8.39 -21.20
C SER A 90 -3.98 8.69 -21.06
N ASP A 91 -3.65 9.94 -20.69
CA ASP A 91 -2.30 10.48 -20.82
C ASP A 91 -1.54 10.44 -19.48
N ALA A 92 -2.19 9.93 -18.43
CA ALA A 92 -1.67 9.82 -17.06
C ALA A 92 -1.32 8.36 -16.69
N THR A 93 -0.70 7.61 -17.60
CA THR A 93 -0.20 6.24 -17.31
C THR A 93 1.29 6.25 -16.93
N LEU A 94 1.71 5.35 -16.05
CA LEU A 94 3.12 4.94 -15.93
C LEU A 94 3.34 3.60 -16.62
N GLN A 95 4.61 3.29 -16.93
CA GLN A 95 5.03 1.99 -17.39
C GLN A 95 5.63 1.20 -16.22
N LEU A 96 5.10 0.02 -15.94
CA LEU A 96 5.64 -0.95 -14.99
C LEU A 96 6.91 -1.61 -15.56
N ARG A 97 7.68 -2.36 -14.75
CA ARG A 97 8.95 -2.97 -15.18
C ARG A 97 8.76 -4.01 -16.29
N SER A 98 7.65 -4.75 -16.29
CA SER A 98 7.17 -5.61 -17.40
C SER A 98 6.73 -4.85 -18.66
N GLY A 99 6.77 -3.52 -18.68
CA GLY A 99 6.31 -2.71 -19.81
C GLY A 99 4.79 -2.46 -19.84
N ILE A 100 4.02 -3.02 -18.90
CA ILE A 100 2.57 -2.80 -18.78
C ILE A 100 2.29 -1.34 -18.45
N ARG A 101 1.40 -0.69 -19.22
CA ARG A 101 0.89 0.65 -18.90
C ARG A 101 -0.21 0.57 -17.84
N MET A 102 0.00 1.24 -16.71
CA MET A 102 -0.92 1.32 -15.58
C MET A 102 -1.39 2.78 -15.39
N PRO A 103 -2.70 3.07 -15.29
CA PRO A 103 -3.18 4.41 -14.99
C PRO A 103 -2.70 4.86 -13.60
N ARG A 104 -2.19 6.09 -13.49
CA ARG A 104 -1.67 6.65 -12.24
C ARG A 104 -2.75 7.20 -11.31
N PHE A 105 -4.02 7.08 -11.70
CA PHE A 105 -5.15 7.53 -10.90
C PHE A 105 -6.34 6.59 -11.00
N GLY A 106 -6.92 6.25 -9.85
CA GLY A 106 -8.01 5.28 -9.77
C GLY A 106 -8.94 5.46 -8.57
N LEU A 107 -9.99 4.65 -8.51
CA LEU A 107 -10.94 4.64 -7.40
C LEU A 107 -10.59 3.52 -6.42
N GLY A 108 -10.28 3.86 -5.17
CA GLY A 108 -10.24 2.89 -4.07
C GLY A 108 -11.66 2.52 -3.61
N THR A 109 -11.95 1.23 -3.40
CA THR A 109 -13.31 0.75 -3.02
C THR A 109 -13.44 0.29 -1.56
N TRP A 110 -12.38 0.41 -0.74
CA TRP A 110 -12.42 0.04 0.68
C TRP A 110 -13.51 0.79 1.45
N GLN A 111 -14.29 0.08 2.27
CA GLN A 111 -15.49 0.60 2.95
C GLN A 111 -16.55 1.22 2.03
N SER A 112 -16.58 0.92 0.73
CA SER A 112 -17.77 1.15 -0.11
C SER A 112 -18.72 -0.02 0.09
N GLN A 113 -19.92 0.22 0.61
CA GLN A 113 -20.83 -0.84 1.02
C GLN A 113 -21.29 -1.70 -0.18
N ARG A 114 -21.36 -3.01 0.04
CA ARG A 114 -21.95 -3.96 -0.91
C ARG A 114 -23.47 -3.76 -1.01
N GLY A 115 -24.09 -4.24 -2.08
CA GLY A 115 -25.53 -4.08 -2.28
C GLY A 115 -25.92 -2.74 -2.93
N GLY A 116 -25.01 -2.16 -3.70
CA GLY A 116 -25.29 -1.08 -4.65
C GLY A 116 -24.53 0.22 -4.41
N GLU A 117 -24.01 0.49 -3.20
CA GLU A 117 -23.21 1.71 -2.98
C GLU A 117 -21.88 1.64 -3.72
N CYS A 118 -21.13 0.54 -3.55
CA CYS A 118 -19.90 0.29 -4.27
C CYS A 118 -20.13 0.28 -5.80
N LYS A 119 -21.18 -0.41 -6.26
CA LYS A 119 -21.57 -0.44 -7.68
C LYS A 119 -21.80 0.97 -8.25
N ARG A 120 -22.60 1.80 -7.57
CA ARG A 120 -22.84 3.19 -7.98
C ARG A 120 -21.54 3.99 -8.02
N ALA A 121 -20.72 3.91 -6.98
CA ALA A 121 -19.44 4.64 -6.91
C ALA A 121 -18.48 4.27 -8.06
N VAL A 122 -18.38 2.99 -8.40
CA VAL A 122 -17.59 2.53 -9.56
C VAL A 122 -18.18 3.06 -10.87
N ALA A 123 -19.51 2.98 -11.06
CA ALA A 123 -20.17 3.50 -12.25
C ALA A 123 -19.99 5.03 -12.43
N GLU A 124 -20.08 5.81 -11.35
CA GLU A 124 -19.78 7.24 -11.35
C GLU A 124 -18.32 7.51 -11.75
N ALA A 125 -17.37 6.76 -11.19
CA ALA A 125 -15.95 6.91 -11.52
C ALA A 125 -15.65 6.59 -12.99
N LEU A 126 -16.20 5.48 -13.52
CA LEU A 126 -16.01 5.10 -14.93
C LEU A 126 -16.59 6.16 -15.89
N ARG A 127 -17.78 6.72 -15.56
CA ARG A 127 -18.40 7.85 -16.28
C ARG A 127 -17.59 9.15 -16.15
N ALA A 128 -16.95 9.39 -15.00
CA ALA A 128 -16.03 10.50 -14.76
C ALA A 128 -14.64 10.33 -15.43
N GLY A 129 -14.40 9.26 -16.19
CA GLY A 129 -13.13 9.03 -16.90
C GLY A 129 -12.07 8.25 -16.13
N TYR A 130 -12.39 7.71 -14.94
CA TYR A 130 -11.49 6.78 -14.25
C TYR A 130 -11.27 5.53 -15.10
N ARG A 131 -10.04 5.03 -15.14
CA ARG A 131 -9.66 3.77 -15.81
C ARG A 131 -8.84 2.83 -14.92
N LEU A 132 -8.75 3.09 -13.62
CA LEU A 132 -8.26 2.14 -12.62
C LEU A 132 -9.29 1.99 -11.50
N ILE A 133 -9.62 0.76 -11.15
CA ILE A 133 -10.47 0.41 -10.00
C ILE A 133 -9.69 -0.51 -9.07
N ASP A 134 -9.58 -0.13 -7.79
CA ASP A 134 -8.92 -0.90 -6.75
C ASP A 134 -9.94 -1.50 -5.78
N THR A 135 -9.92 -2.83 -5.64
CA THR A 135 -10.69 -3.61 -4.67
C THR A 135 -9.81 -4.65 -3.98
N ALA A 136 -10.40 -5.53 -3.16
CA ALA A 136 -9.74 -6.65 -2.53
C ALA A 136 -10.76 -7.70 -2.07
N GLN A 137 -10.35 -8.96 -1.98
CA GLN A 137 -11.15 -10.04 -1.41
C GLN A 137 -11.72 -9.71 -0.03
N ALA A 138 -10.90 -9.06 0.81
CA ALA A 138 -11.25 -8.65 2.17
C ALA A 138 -12.32 -7.53 2.25
N TYR A 139 -12.60 -6.82 1.15
CA TYR A 139 -13.61 -5.74 1.13
C TYR A 139 -15.03 -6.29 0.92
N GLY A 140 -15.17 -7.53 0.42
CA GLY A 140 -16.47 -8.18 0.24
C GLY A 140 -17.41 -7.52 -0.78
N ASN A 141 -16.87 -6.64 -1.65
CA ASN A 141 -17.62 -5.86 -2.63
C ASN A 141 -17.20 -6.11 -4.10
N GLU A 142 -16.38 -7.14 -4.37
CA GLU A 142 -15.96 -7.54 -5.73
C GLU A 142 -17.15 -7.79 -6.68
N VAL A 143 -18.30 -8.28 -6.17
CA VAL A 143 -19.52 -8.49 -6.96
C VAL A 143 -20.12 -7.16 -7.45
N ASP A 144 -20.20 -6.16 -6.58
CA ASP A 144 -20.66 -4.80 -6.92
C ASP A 144 -19.74 -4.16 -7.99
N VAL A 145 -18.42 -4.34 -7.86
CA VAL A 145 -17.44 -3.89 -8.86
C VAL A 145 -17.67 -4.58 -10.21
N GLY A 146 -17.82 -5.91 -10.24
CA GLY A 146 -18.06 -6.67 -11.46
C GLY A 146 -19.37 -6.28 -12.17
N GLN A 147 -20.44 -6.04 -11.41
CA GLN A 147 -21.70 -5.54 -11.97
C GLN A 147 -21.53 -4.15 -12.63
N ALA A 148 -20.83 -3.22 -11.97
CA ALA A 148 -20.58 -1.89 -12.52
C ALA A 148 -19.72 -1.93 -13.79
N LEU A 149 -18.73 -2.82 -13.86
CA LEU A 149 -17.89 -3.00 -15.05
C LEU A 149 -18.70 -3.53 -16.25
N ARG A 150 -19.58 -4.52 -16.03
CA ARG A 150 -20.48 -5.02 -17.09
C ARG A 150 -21.43 -3.95 -17.60
N GLU A 151 -22.03 -3.17 -16.69
CA GLU A 151 -22.97 -2.10 -17.05
C GLU A 151 -22.32 -0.90 -17.74
N ALA A 152 -21.02 -0.64 -17.49
CA ALA A 152 -20.28 0.42 -18.14
C ALA A 152 -20.01 0.17 -19.64
N GLN A 153 -20.12 -1.07 -20.10
CA GLN A 153 -19.89 -1.49 -21.51
C GLN A 153 -18.55 -1.02 -22.12
N LEU A 154 -17.56 -0.73 -21.29
CA LEU A 154 -16.20 -0.42 -21.72
C LEU A 154 -15.50 -1.70 -22.19
N LYS A 155 -14.54 -1.59 -23.12
CA LYS A 155 -13.71 -2.74 -23.47
C LYS A 155 -12.89 -3.14 -22.25
N ARG A 156 -12.77 -4.45 -22.00
CA ARG A 156 -12.07 -4.95 -20.80
C ARG A 156 -10.64 -4.40 -20.67
N ASN A 157 -9.94 -4.26 -21.79
CA ASN A 157 -8.58 -3.73 -21.87
C ASN A 157 -8.47 -2.19 -21.76
N ASP A 158 -9.59 -1.45 -21.71
CA ASP A 158 -9.58 -0.01 -21.42
C ASP A 158 -9.56 0.28 -19.91
N VAL A 159 -9.89 -0.70 -19.04
CA VAL A 159 -9.99 -0.53 -17.58
C VAL A 159 -9.00 -1.44 -16.86
N PHE A 160 -8.21 -0.87 -15.94
CA PHE A 160 -7.22 -1.56 -15.12
C PHE A 160 -7.82 -1.99 -13.78
N ILE A 161 -7.92 -3.29 -13.53
CA ILE A 161 -8.54 -3.84 -12.30
C ILE A 161 -7.46 -4.37 -11.36
N VAL A 162 -7.48 -3.87 -10.12
CA VAL A 162 -6.64 -4.35 -9.01
C VAL A 162 -7.51 -5.10 -8.00
N THR A 163 -7.13 -6.33 -7.66
CA THR A 163 -7.63 -7.01 -6.44
C THR A 163 -6.47 -7.58 -5.64
N LYS A 164 -6.73 -8.07 -4.42
CA LYS A 164 -5.71 -8.43 -3.45
C LYS A 164 -6.05 -9.74 -2.74
N LEU A 165 -5.05 -10.60 -2.63
CA LEU A 165 -5.08 -11.83 -1.86
C LEU A 165 -5.22 -11.53 -0.37
N SER A 166 -6.26 -12.06 0.26
CA SER A 166 -6.47 -11.97 1.70
C SER A 166 -5.35 -12.71 2.47
N SER A 167 -4.90 -12.15 3.59
CA SER A 167 -3.97 -12.79 4.54
C SER A 167 -4.38 -14.21 4.98
N ARG A 168 -5.67 -14.54 4.88
CA ARG A 168 -6.21 -15.88 5.22
C ARG A 168 -5.92 -16.94 4.15
N GLU A 169 -5.61 -16.49 2.93
CA GLU A 169 -5.41 -17.31 1.72
C GLU A 169 -3.91 -17.40 1.35
N HIS A 170 -3.02 -17.15 2.30
CA HIS A 170 -1.58 -17.36 2.12
C HIS A 170 -1.24 -18.85 2.00
N GLY A 171 -0.09 -19.13 1.40
CA GLY A 171 0.40 -20.46 1.08
C GLY A 171 -0.02 -20.95 -0.31
N ALA A 172 0.81 -21.83 -0.89
CA ALA A 172 0.72 -22.17 -2.30
C ALA A 172 -0.61 -22.85 -2.73
N SER A 173 -1.24 -23.59 -1.81
CA SER A 173 -2.50 -24.29 -2.09
C SER A 173 -3.73 -23.38 -2.25
N HIS A 174 -3.67 -22.13 -1.78
CA HIS A 174 -4.85 -21.28 -1.64
C HIS A 174 -4.92 -20.14 -2.67
N ALA A 175 -3.79 -19.51 -3.00
CA ALA A 175 -3.75 -18.32 -3.85
C ALA A 175 -4.48 -18.49 -5.20
N ALA A 176 -4.35 -19.65 -5.84
CA ALA A 176 -5.01 -19.95 -7.12
C ALA A 176 -6.54 -20.08 -7.00
N ALA A 177 -7.04 -20.72 -5.95
CA ALA A 177 -8.48 -20.84 -5.68
C ALA A 177 -9.09 -19.49 -5.27
N ALA A 178 -8.34 -18.71 -4.48
CA ALA A 178 -8.71 -17.37 -4.07
C ALA A 178 -8.83 -16.41 -5.27
N LEU A 179 -7.85 -16.40 -6.19
CA LEU A 179 -7.93 -15.57 -7.40
C LEU A 179 -9.09 -16.00 -8.31
N LYS A 180 -9.31 -17.30 -8.54
CA LYS A 180 -10.49 -17.79 -9.29
C LYS A 180 -11.81 -17.35 -8.66
N THR A 181 -11.88 -17.28 -7.33
CA THR A 181 -13.03 -16.77 -6.60
C THR A 181 -13.24 -15.26 -6.82
N SER A 182 -12.15 -14.46 -6.79
CA SER A 182 -12.19 -13.03 -7.17
C SER A 182 -12.65 -12.83 -8.60
N LEU A 183 -12.10 -13.58 -9.56
CA LEU A 183 -12.45 -13.54 -10.99
C LEU A 183 -13.93 -13.85 -11.22
N SER A 184 -14.47 -14.88 -10.56
CA SER A 184 -15.89 -15.22 -10.58
C SER A 184 -16.78 -14.08 -10.04
N ARG A 185 -16.43 -13.45 -8.92
CA ARG A 185 -17.17 -12.32 -8.34
C ARG A 185 -17.12 -11.07 -9.22
N LEU A 186 -15.92 -10.73 -9.70
CA LEU A 186 -15.69 -9.62 -10.63
C LEU A 186 -16.31 -9.89 -12.02
N GLN A 187 -16.59 -11.15 -12.33
CA GLN A 187 -17.10 -11.64 -13.61
C GLN A 187 -16.13 -11.29 -14.76
N LEU A 188 -14.85 -11.60 -14.55
CA LEU A 188 -13.72 -11.34 -15.42
C LEU A 188 -12.89 -12.61 -15.63
N ASP A 189 -12.24 -12.74 -16.79
CA ASP A 189 -11.29 -13.83 -17.07
C ASP A 189 -9.89 -13.57 -16.45
N TYR A 190 -9.53 -12.29 -16.29
CA TYR A 190 -8.26 -11.86 -15.68
C TYR A 190 -8.40 -10.54 -14.91
N VAL A 191 -7.47 -10.27 -13.98
CA VAL A 191 -7.24 -8.94 -13.37
C VAL A 191 -5.92 -8.33 -13.84
N ASP A 192 -5.80 -7.01 -13.91
CA ASP A 192 -4.58 -6.38 -14.42
C ASP A 192 -3.43 -6.41 -13.40
N LEU A 193 -3.76 -6.37 -12.11
CA LEU A 193 -2.79 -6.47 -11.02
C LEU A 193 -3.38 -7.26 -9.85
N PHE A 194 -2.64 -8.26 -9.37
CA PHE A 194 -2.97 -9.00 -8.16
C PHE A 194 -1.92 -8.78 -7.08
N LEU A 195 -2.35 -8.37 -5.88
CA LEU A 195 -1.46 -7.99 -4.79
C LEU A 195 -1.53 -8.97 -3.61
N ILE A 196 -0.40 -9.27 -2.95
CA ILE A 196 -0.43 -9.72 -1.55
C ILE A 196 -0.89 -8.54 -0.69
N HIS A 197 -2.05 -8.64 -0.03
CA HIS A 197 -2.67 -7.48 0.66
C HIS A 197 -1.90 -7.05 1.93
N SER A 198 -1.18 -7.97 2.57
CA SER A 198 -0.35 -7.70 3.74
C SER A 198 0.72 -8.78 3.86
N PRO A 199 1.96 -8.48 4.30
CA PRO A 199 2.96 -9.51 4.58
C PRO A 199 2.52 -10.42 5.75
N ARG A 200 1.56 -9.98 6.58
CA ARG A 200 1.01 -10.74 7.71
C ARG A 200 0.06 -11.86 7.23
N GLY A 201 0.63 -13.03 6.98
CA GLY A 201 -0.11 -14.30 6.82
C GLY A 201 0.72 -15.56 7.07
N GLY A 202 2.05 -15.45 7.16
CA GLY A 202 2.97 -16.59 7.03
C GLY A 202 3.09 -17.04 5.57
N PHE A 203 3.95 -18.02 5.30
CA PHE A 203 4.17 -18.63 3.97
C PHE A 203 4.41 -17.60 2.87
N LEU A 204 5.06 -16.47 3.17
CA LEU A 204 5.13 -15.33 2.26
C LEU A 204 5.83 -15.69 0.94
N LEU A 205 6.92 -16.47 0.99
CA LEU A 205 7.66 -16.89 -0.20
C LEU A 205 6.81 -17.81 -1.09
N GLU A 206 6.17 -18.83 -0.52
CA GLU A 206 5.27 -19.72 -1.27
C GLU A 206 4.05 -18.98 -1.84
N THR A 207 3.57 -17.96 -1.14
CA THR A 207 2.48 -17.10 -1.60
C THR A 207 2.93 -16.24 -2.79
N TRP A 208 4.13 -15.68 -2.72
CA TRP A 208 4.70 -14.87 -3.81
C TRP A 208 4.97 -15.70 -5.06
N ASP A 209 5.57 -16.89 -4.92
CA ASP A 209 5.81 -17.83 -6.02
C ASP A 209 4.49 -18.20 -6.71
N SER A 210 3.43 -18.41 -5.94
CA SER A 210 2.09 -18.68 -6.47
C SER A 210 1.47 -17.50 -7.22
N LEU A 211 1.77 -16.25 -6.83
CA LEU A 211 1.37 -15.07 -7.59
C LEU A 211 2.08 -15.03 -8.96
N ILE A 212 3.38 -15.33 -8.99
CA ILE A 212 4.17 -15.44 -10.23
C ILE A 212 3.58 -16.52 -11.15
N ASP A 213 3.22 -17.70 -10.62
CA ASP A 213 2.56 -18.76 -11.40
C ASP A 213 1.19 -18.31 -11.95
N LEU A 214 0.40 -17.58 -11.17
CA LEU A 214 -0.91 -17.05 -11.62
C LEU A 214 -0.78 -15.99 -12.71
N ARG A 215 0.32 -15.21 -12.70
CA ARG A 215 0.68 -14.30 -13.79
C ARG A 215 1.07 -15.09 -15.04
N ASN A 216 1.94 -16.09 -14.89
CA ASN A 216 2.40 -16.93 -16.00
C ASN A 216 1.24 -17.73 -16.64
N ALA A 217 0.22 -18.09 -15.86
CA ALA A 217 -1.03 -18.70 -16.32
C ALA A 217 -2.04 -17.69 -16.93
N GLY A 218 -1.72 -16.39 -17.00
CA GLY A 218 -2.56 -15.36 -17.62
C GLY A 218 -3.78 -14.90 -16.80
N LEU A 219 -3.95 -15.40 -15.56
CA LEU A 219 -5.07 -15.00 -14.68
C LEU A 219 -4.85 -13.60 -14.07
N THR A 220 -3.61 -13.12 -14.07
CA THR A 220 -3.29 -11.71 -13.85
C THR A 220 -2.19 -11.23 -14.78
N ARG A 221 -2.17 -9.94 -15.13
CA ARG A 221 -1.15 -9.37 -16.02
C ARG A 221 0.13 -8.96 -15.27
N ALA A 222 -0.03 -8.42 -14.05
CA ALA A 222 1.06 -8.01 -13.18
C ALA A 222 0.82 -8.52 -11.75
N VAL A 223 1.89 -8.64 -10.96
CA VAL A 223 1.81 -8.97 -9.53
C VAL A 223 2.61 -8.01 -8.67
N GLY A 224 2.14 -7.80 -7.45
CA GLY A 224 2.77 -6.90 -6.51
C GLY A 224 2.41 -7.19 -5.07
N VAL A 225 2.74 -6.24 -4.20
CA VAL A 225 2.55 -6.36 -2.76
C VAL A 225 1.84 -5.12 -2.21
N SER A 226 1.37 -5.21 -0.96
CA SER A 226 0.76 -4.10 -0.26
C SER A 226 1.13 -4.16 1.22
N ASN A 227 1.44 -3.00 1.80
CA ASN A 227 1.96 -2.86 3.16
C ASN A 227 3.32 -3.54 3.38
N PHE A 228 4.23 -3.47 2.42
CA PHE A 228 5.61 -3.96 2.57
C PHE A 228 6.56 -2.80 2.83
N GLY A 229 7.31 -2.86 3.93
CA GLY A 229 8.37 -1.89 4.26
C GLY A 229 9.67 -2.18 3.52
N ALA A 230 10.61 -1.22 3.56
CA ALA A 230 11.91 -1.32 2.90
C ALA A 230 12.66 -2.64 3.23
N GLN A 231 12.79 -2.99 4.51
CA GLN A 231 13.41 -4.24 4.95
C GLN A 231 12.75 -5.48 4.33
N GLN A 232 11.40 -5.54 4.29
CA GLN A 232 10.67 -6.69 3.75
C GLN A 232 10.84 -6.83 2.22
N LEU A 233 10.97 -5.71 1.49
CA LEU A 233 11.29 -5.71 0.06
C LEU A 233 12.72 -6.21 -0.20
N MET A 234 13.70 -5.70 0.57
CA MET A 234 15.09 -6.17 0.48
C MET A 234 15.21 -7.66 0.81
N SER A 235 14.54 -8.15 1.87
CA SER A 235 14.59 -9.56 2.23
C SER A 235 13.89 -10.47 1.20
N LEU A 236 12.83 -10.00 0.54
CA LEU A 236 12.21 -10.72 -0.59
C LEU A 236 13.19 -10.86 -1.78
N GLN A 237 13.92 -9.79 -2.09
CA GLN A 237 14.97 -9.80 -3.13
C GLN A 237 16.14 -10.71 -2.75
N GLN A 238 16.63 -10.63 -1.50
CA GLN A 238 17.70 -11.48 -0.96
C GLN A 238 17.31 -12.97 -0.92
N ALA A 239 16.01 -13.28 -0.78
CA ALA A 239 15.46 -14.63 -0.95
C ALA A 239 15.40 -15.09 -2.42
N GLY A 240 16.04 -14.37 -3.35
CA GLY A 240 16.16 -14.72 -4.77
C GLY A 240 14.86 -14.62 -5.55
N ARG A 241 13.88 -13.82 -5.10
CA ARG A 241 12.59 -13.67 -5.76
C ARG A 241 12.53 -12.49 -6.71
N GLU A 242 11.69 -12.62 -7.72
CA GLU A 242 11.38 -11.52 -8.63
C GLU A 242 10.78 -10.35 -7.84
N LEU A 243 11.27 -9.14 -8.09
CA LEU A 243 10.77 -7.92 -7.46
C LEU A 243 9.32 -7.63 -7.90
N PRO A 244 8.44 -7.18 -6.98
CA PRO A 244 7.07 -6.82 -7.31
C PRO A 244 7.01 -5.64 -8.30
N GLU A 245 5.96 -5.59 -9.10
CA GLU A 245 5.70 -4.46 -10.01
C GLU A 245 5.22 -3.22 -9.27
N VAL A 246 4.43 -3.44 -8.21
CA VAL A 246 3.76 -2.40 -7.42
C VAL A 246 3.90 -2.72 -5.94
N ASN A 247 4.17 -1.71 -5.12
CA ASN A 247 3.97 -1.74 -3.67
C ASN A 247 2.88 -0.74 -3.29
N GLN A 248 1.74 -1.23 -2.81
CA GLN A 248 0.62 -0.39 -2.39
C GLN A 248 0.65 -0.13 -0.88
N ILE A 249 0.96 1.11 -0.48
CA ILE A 249 1.18 1.51 0.93
C ILE A 249 0.34 2.73 1.31
N GLU A 250 0.16 2.96 2.62
CA GLU A 250 -0.41 4.22 3.12
C GLU A 250 0.59 5.34 2.81
N LEU A 251 0.20 6.31 1.98
CA LEU A 251 1.14 7.33 1.50
C LEU A 251 0.43 8.64 1.23
N HIS A 252 0.77 9.67 2.00
CA HIS A 252 0.18 11.00 1.95
C HIS A 252 1.15 12.03 2.55
N CYS A 253 0.90 13.33 2.36
CA CYS A 253 1.84 14.37 2.79
C CYS A 253 2.19 14.33 4.30
N PHE A 254 1.28 13.81 5.15
CA PHE A 254 1.51 13.66 6.60
C PHE A 254 2.29 12.40 7.04
N TRP A 255 2.60 11.50 6.10
CA TRP A 255 3.42 10.31 6.29
C TRP A 255 3.93 9.82 4.93
N GLN A 256 5.13 10.27 4.56
CA GLN A 256 5.67 10.18 3.20
C GLN A 256 6.50 8.92 2.97
N GLN A 257 6.74 8.13 4.03
CA GLN A 257 7.38 6.81 3.97
C GLN A 257 8.75 6.81 3.24
N ARG A 258 9.53 7.88 3.41
CA ARG A 258 10.71 8.24 2.58
C ARG A 258 11.71 7.11 2.35
N GLU A 259 11.97 6.26 3.35
CA GLU A 259 12.84 5.09 3.23
C GLU A 259 12.29 4.06 2.21
N THR A 260 11.00 3.72 2.34
CA THR A 260 10.32 2.81 1.40
C THR A 260 10.10 3.47 0.05
N GLU A 261 9.90 4.79 0.00
CA GLU A 261 9.86 5.57 -1.25
C GLU A 261 11.18 5.48 -2.02
N SER A 262 12.30 5.78 -1.36
CA SER A 262 13.62 5.77 -1.96
C SER A 262 13.97 4.38 -2.50
N LEU A 263 13.77 3.33 -1.70
CA LEU A 263 14.04 1.95 -2.14
C LEU A 263 13.14 1.52 -3.30
N CYS A 264 11.84 1.86 -3.28
CA CYS A 264 10.94 1.51 -4.38
C CYS A 264 11.36 2.21 -5.68
N ASN A 265 11.77 3.49 -5.62
CA ASN A 265 12.28 4.23 -6.76
C ASN A 265 13.58 3.62 -7.31
N GLU A 266 14.52 3.25 -6.45
CA GLU A 266 15.80 2.61 -6.82
C GLU A 266 15.59 1.25 -7.50
N LEU A 267 14.68 0.42 -6.96
CA LEU A 267 14.35 -0.90 -7.49
C LEU A 267 13.35 -0.87 -8.66
N GLY A 268 12.85 0.31 -9.05
CA GLY A 268 11.85 0.49 -10.09
C GLY A 268 10.44 -0.04 -9.75
N ILE A 269 10.15 -0.25 -8.46
CA ILE A 269 8.86 -0.74 -7.96
C ILE A 269 7.89 0.45 -7.91
N ALA A 270 6.76 0.39 -8.64
CA ALA A 270 5.82 1.51 -8.66
C ALA A 270 5.08 1.64 -7.32
N LEU A 271 5.11 2.84 -6.73
CA LEU A 271 4.35 3.13 -5.51
C LEU A 271 2.90 3.45 -5.81
N MET A 272 2.00 2.82 -5.06
CA MET A 272 0.56 3.05 -5.14
C MET A 272 0.02 3.52 -3.78
N ALA A 273 -0.31 4.79 -3.70
CA ALA A 273 -0.76 5.49 -2.51
C ALA A 273 -2.23 5.17 -2.20
N TYR A 274 -2.46 4.31 -1.20
CA TYR A 274 -3.76 4.18 -0.55
C TYR A 274 -3.91 5.20 0.59
N SER A 275 -5.17 5.51 0.93
CA SER A 275 -5.52 6.59 1.88
C SER A 275 -4.79 7.93 1.61
N PRO A 276 -4.66 8.39 0.34
CA PRO A 276 -3.82 9.55 0.00
C PRO A 276 -4.26 10.90 0.62
N LEU A 277 -5.40 10.91 1.30
CA LEU A 277 -5.99 12.05 1.98
C LEU A 277 -5.86 11.96 3.53
N ALA A 278 -5.11 10.99 4.08
CA ALA A 278 -5.07 10.67 5.51
C ALA A 278 -6.47 10.51 6.15
N ARG A 279 -7.42 9.96 5.39
CA ARG A 279 -8.87 9.89 5.69
C ARG A 279 -9.57 11.24 5.98
N GLY A 280 -8.91 12.36 5.71
CA GLY A 280 -9.34 13.73 6.04
C GLY A 280 -9.07 14.14 7.50
N SER A 281 -8.29 13.34 8.25
CA SER A 281 -8.15 13.47 9.71
C SER A 281 -7.39 14.73 10.17
N LEU A 282 -6.63 15.36 9.27
CA LEU A 282 -5.77 16.52 9.53
C LEU A 282 -6.15 17.75 8.68
N PHE A 283 -7.29 17.66 7.97
CA PHE A 283 -7.82 18.77 7.18
C PHE A 283 -8.34 19.88 8.10
N GLY A 284 -7.93 21.12 7.83
CA GLY A 284 -8.22 22.23 8.72
C GLY A 284 -7.62 22.03 10.12
N ALA A 285 -6.39 21.52 10.20
CA ALA A 285 -5.61 21.41 11.44
C ALA A 285 -4.09 21.56 11.23
N THR A 286 -3.67 21.91 10.01
CA THR A 286 -2.25 21.95 9.58
C THR A 286 -2.05 23.09 8.56
N PRO A 287 -0.79 23.48 8.25
CA PRO A 287 -0.49 24.50 7.22
C PRO A 287 -1.02 24.15 5.81
N LEU A 288 -1.46 22.91 5.57
CA LEU A 288 -2.12 22.51 4.32
C LEU A 288 -3.37 23.36 4.02
N ALA A 289 -4.11 23.79 5.04
CA ALA A 289 -5.32 24.59 4.88
C ALA A 289 -5.04 25.99 4.31
N GLU A 290 -3.96 26.63 4.76
CA GLU A 290 -3.50 27.93 4.28
C GLU A 290 -3.05 27.82 2.82
N LEU A 291 -2.22 26.82 2.49
CA LEU A 291 -1.79 26.54 1.12
C LEU A 291 -2.99 26.21 0.20
N ALA A 292 -4.00 25.49 0.69
CA ALA A 292 -5.22 25.20 -0.08
C ALA A 292 -6.01 26.47 -0.40
N GLN A 293 -6.11 27.40 0.56
CA GLN A 293 -6.73 28.71 0.36
C GLN A 293 -5.94 29.56 -0.64
N GLU A 294 -4.61 29.64 -0.52
CA GLU A 294 -3.73 30.35 -1.48
C GLU A 294 -3.84 29.78 -2.91
N LYS A 295 -4.03 28.46 -3.03
CA LYS A 295 -4.19 27.74 -4.31
C LYS A 295 -5.62 27.71 -4.84
N ALA A 296 -6.57 28.35 -4.15
CA ALA A 296 -8.01 28.37 -4.46
C ALA A 296 -8.59 26.97 -4.72
N CYS A 297 -8.31 26.03 -3.81
CA CYS A 297 -8.76 24.64 -3.92
C CYS A 297 -9.00 23.99 -2.54
N SER A 298 -9.38 22.72 -2.53
CA SER A 298 -9.48 21.94 -1.31
C SER A 298 -8.17 21.24 -0.94
N GLU A 299 -7.96 21.02 0.35
CA GLU A 299 -6.85 20.22 0.88
C GLU A 299 -6.76 18.83 0.23
N ALA A 300 -7.92 18.23 -0.09
CA ALA A 300 -7.98 16.96 -0.83
C ALA A 300 -7.37 17.05 -2.24
N ALA A 301 -7.63 18.16 -2.96
CA ALA A 301 -7.06 18.39 -4.28
C ALA A 301 -5.55 18.60 -4.21
N LEU A 302 -5.04 19.30 -3.18
CA LEU A 302 -3.60 19.42 -2.92
C LEU A 302 -2.94 18.08 -2.61
N CYS A 303 -3.49 17.27 -1.71
CA CYS A 303 -2.93 15.95 -1.38
C CYS A 303 -2.85 15.04 -2.62
N ILE A 304 -3.90 15.04 -3.46
CA ILE A 304 -3.91 14.31 -4.73
C ILE A 304 -2.86 14.86 -5.69
N ARG A 305 -2.78 16.18 -5.86
CA ARG A 305 -1.84 16.82 -6.77
C ARG A 305 -0.38 16.57 -6.36
N TRP A 306 -0.07 16.66 -5.06
CA TRP A 306 1.24 16.34 -4.49
C TRP A 306 1.63 14.88 -4.76
N ALA A 307 0.77 13.92 -4.40
CA ALA A 307 1.04 12.49 -4.61
C ALA A 307 1.23 12.17 -6.11
N PHE A 308 0.47 12.83 -6.98
CA PHE A 308 0.60 12.69 -8.43
C PHE A 308 1.88 13.36 -8.97
N GLN A 309 2.33 14.49 -8.42
CA GLN A 309 3.61 15.11 -8.81
C GLN A 309 4.83 14.34 -8.30
N LYS A 310 4.72 13.66 -7.16
CA LYS A 310 5.74 12.74 -6.64
C LYS A 310 5.93 11.46 -7.48
N GLY A 311 5.11 11.25 -8.51
CA GLY A 311 5.21 10.08 -9.42
C GLY A 311 4.29 8.91 -9.05
N PHE A 312 3.66 8.92 -7.86
CA PHE A 312 2.87 7.80 -7.35
C PHE A 312 1.61 7.52 -8.20
N ILE A 313 1.09 6.30 -8.10
CA ILE A 313 -0.30 5.96 -8.46
C ILE A 313 -1.18 6.33 -7.27
N VAL A 314 -2.29 7.05 -7.48
CA VAL A 314 -3.10 7.61 -6.38
C VAL A 314 -4.54 7.05 -6.45
N ILE A 315 -5.01 6.43 -5.36
CA ILE A 315 -6.35 5.81 -5.28
C ILE A 315 -7.21 6.37 -4.13
N PRO A 316 -7.72 7.61 -4.24
CA PRO A 316 -8.67 8.13 -3.26
C PRO A 316 -9.99 7.35 -3.32
N LYS A 317 -10.58 7.04 -2.15
CA LYS A 317 -11.90 6.44 -2.04
C LYS A 317 -12.98 7.51 -1.90
N SER A 318 -14.06 7.37 -2.67
CA SER A 318 -15.30 8.12 -2.46
C SER A 318 -16.51 7.32 -2.96
N VAL A 319 -17.67 7.54 -2.32
CA VAL A 319 -18.98 7.12 -2.82
C VAL A 319 -19.89 8.30 -3.16
N LYS A 320 -19.40 9.54 -2.95
CA LYS A 320 -20.11 10.79 -3.27
C LYS A 320 -19.70 11.24 -4.68
N PRO A 321 -20.63 11.36 -5.65
CA PRO A 321 -20.31 11.69 -7.04
C PRO A 321 -19.50 12.98 -7.20
N GLN A 322 -19.85 14.02 -6.45
CA GLN A 322 -19.18 15.33 -6.48
C GLN A 322 -17.70 15.20 -6.09
N ARG A 323 -17.39 14.39 -5.08
CA ARG A 323 -16.00 14.11 -4.66
C ARG A 323 -15.27 13.23 -5.66
N ILE A 324 -15.94 12.28 -6.33
CA ILE A 324 -15.31 11.48 -7.40
C ILE A 324 -14.88 12.39 -8.55
N LEU A 325 -15.77 13.31 -8.97
CA LEU A 325 -15.45 14.31 -10.00
C LEU A 325 -14.35 15.29 -9.54
N GLY A 326 -14.44 15.83 -8.33
CA GLY A 326 -13.43 16.74 -7.78
C GLY A 326 -12.05 16.10 -7.63
N ASN A 327 -11.99 14.83 -7.22
CA ASN A 327 -10.76 14.07 -7.08
C ASN A 327 -10.02 13.90 -8.42
N ILE A 328 -10.73 13.62 -9.53
CA ILE A 328 -10.08 13.53 -10.85
C ILE A 328 -9.81 14.92 -11.47
N ALA A 329 -10.61 15.93 -11.17
CA ALA A 329 -10.33 17.33 -11.53
C ALA A 329 -9.04 17.85 -10.89
N ALA A 330 -8.65 17.34 -9.71
CA ALA A 330 -7.37 17.65 -9.08
C ALA A 330 -6.13 17.29 -9.94
N LEU A 331 -6.28 16.39 -10.92
CA LEU A 331 -5.22 16.09 -11.90
C LEU A 331 -4.99 17.20 -12.94
N ARG A 332 -5.85 18.23 -12.98
CA ARG A 332 -5.88 19.27 -14.02
C ARG A 332 -5.67 20.70 -13.53
N GLY A 333 -5.82 20.95 -12.23
CA GLY A 333 -5.54 22.27 -11.64
C GLY A 333 -4.07 22.72 -11.81
N PRO A 334 -3.73 23.97 -11.52
CA PRO A 334 -2.34 24.41 -11.49
C PRO A 334 -1.52 23.48 -10.55
N GLY A 335 -0.39 23.00 -11.05
CA GLY A 335 0.52 22.16 -10.26
C GLY A 335 1.11 22.93 -9.08
N LEU A 336 1.62 22.19 -8.11
CA LEU A 336 2.42 22.71 -7.01
C LEU A 336 3.79 23.15 -7.54
N THR A 337 4.21 24.36 -7.21
CA THR A 337 5.56 24.85 -7.54
C THR A 337 6.63 24.12 -6.71
N PRO A 338 7.93 24.19 -7.06
CA PRO A 338 8.99 23.56 -6.25
C PRO A 338 8.99 23.98 -4.77
N ARG A 339 8.70 25.27 -4.49
CA ARG A 339 8.55 25.78 -3.12
C ARG A 339 7.35 25.16 -2.39
N GLU A 340 6.26 24.91 -3.09
CA GLU A 340 5.05 24.31 -2.51
C GLU A 340 5.20 22.81 -2.33
N MET A 341 5.90 22.12 -3.24
CA MET A 341 6.32 20.73 -3.03
C MET A 341 7.20 20.60 -1.77
N GLN A 342 8.16 21.52 -1.58
CA GLN A 342 8.96 21.59 -0.36
C GLN A 342 8.12 21.91 0.90
N ALA A 343 7.10 22.77 0.78
CA ALA A 343 6.17 23.02 1.89
C ALA A 343 5.34 21.78 2.24
N MET A 344 4.88 21.02 1.25
CA MET A 344 4.20 19.73 1.45
C MET A 344 5.14 18.69 2.08
N GLU A 345 6.44 18.73 1.79
CA GLU A 345 7.44 17.86 2.44
C GLU A 345 7.54 18.12 3.95
N GLN A 346 7.38 19.37 4.41
CA GLN A 346 7.39 19.72 5.84
C GLN A 346 6.12 19.28 6.60
N LEU A 347 5.10 18.75 5.91
CA LEU A 347 3.89 18.22 6.56
C LEU A 347 4.08 16.81 7.13
N ASP A 348 5.20 16.12 6.86
CA ASP A 348 5.43 14.78 7.41
C ASP A 348 5.58 14.83 8.93
N GLN A 349 4.67 14.15 9.63
CA GLN A 349 4.63 14.03 11.07
C GLN A 349 4.49 12.56 11.51
N GLY A 350 4.80 11.60 10.62
CA GLY A 350 4.68 10.17 10.90
C GLY A 350 3.23 9.69 11.13
N PHE A 351 2.23 10.40 10.62
CA PHE A 351 0.82 10.13 10.94
C PHE A 351 0.27 8.91 10.18
N CYS A 352 0.27 7.74 10.81
CA CYS A 352 -0.42 6.56 10.28
C CYS A 352 -1.93 6.66 10.51
N ALA A 353 -2.72 6.87 9.44
CA ALA A 353 -4.18 6.89 9.51
C ALA A 353 -4.81 5.48 9.38
N CYS A 354 -4.04 4.47 8.93
CA CYS A 354 -4.51 3.11 8.69
C CYS A 354 -3.73 2.05 9.49
N PRO A 355 -4.32 1.39 10.49
CA PRO A 355 -3.66 0.34 11.27
C PRO A 355 -3.06 -0.82 10.47
N ALA A 356 -3.52 -1.03 9.22
CA ALA A 356 -2.96 -2.00 8.27
C ALA A 356 -1.49 -1.73 7.91
N ALA A 357 -1.08 -0.45 7.81
CA ALA A 357 0.28 -0.06 7.46
C ALA A 357 1.33 -0.52 8.48
N ARG A 358 0.92 -0.78 9.74
CA ARG A 358 1.78 -1.40 10.77
C ARG A 358 2.34 -2.76 10.33
N ALA A 359 1.79 -3.41 9.30
CA ALA A 359 2.35 -4.64 8.74
C ALA A 359 3.74 -4.46 8.10
N MET A 360 4.09 -3.24 7.69
CA MET A 360 5.41 -2.88 7.17
C MET A 360 6.54 -3.05 8.20
N GLN A 361 6.19 -3.07 9.50
CA GLN A 361 7.11 -3.22 10.63
C GLN A 361 7.18 -4.66 11.18
N THR A 362 6.47 -5.63 10.58
CA THR A 362 6.54 -7.01 11.05
C THR A 362 7.86 -7.66 10.61
N PRO A 363 8.64 -8.29 11.52
CA PRO A 363 9.93 -8.90 11.18
C PRO A 363 9.85 -9.88 10.02
N TRP A 364 10.92 -9.96 9.22
CA TRP A 364 10.97 -10.82 8.04
C TRP A 364 10.77 -12.29 8.42
N GLU A 365 11.37 -12.72 9.53
CA GLU A 365 11.33 -14.08 10.04
C GLU A 365 9.89 -14.53 10.35
N GLU A 366 9.05 -13.61 10.87
CA GLU A 366 7.64 -13.91 11.15
C GLU A 366 6.85 -14.13 9.85
N VAL A 367 7.04 -13.27 8.84
CA VAL A 367 6.24 -13.29 7.61
C VAL A 367 6.71 -14.36 6.62
N ALA A 368 8.00 -14.62 6.56
CA ALA A 368 8.60 -15.70 5.77
C ALA A 368 8.42 -17.09 6.43
N SER A 369 8.11 -17.16 7.73
CA SER A 369 7.90 -18.46 8.39
C SER A 369 6.75 -19.26 7.79
N LYS A 370 6.91 -20.59 7.76
CA LYS A 370 5.87 -21.56 7.37
C LYS A 370 4.82 -21.78 8.46
N ALA A 371 4.51 -20.75 9.24
CA ALA A 371 3.52 -20.77 10.30
C ALA A 371 2.73 -19.44 10.30
N PRO A 372 1.40 -19.46 10.49
CA PRO A 372 0.65 -18.23 10.62
C PRO A 372 1.07 -17.48 11.90
N VAL A 373 1.33 -16.18 11.77
CA VAL A 373 1.82 -15.31 12.86
C VAL A 373 0.88 -15.41 14.07
N ARG A 374 1.32 -16.10 15.13
CA ARG A 374 0.57 -16.22 16.38
C ARG A 374 0.58 -14.87 17.09
N LYS A 375 -0.58 -14.20 17.18
CA LYS A 375 -0.77 -13.09 18.12
C LYS A 375 -0.43 -13.57 19.53
N GLY A 376 0.67 -13.09 20.10
CA GLY A 376 1.05 -13.37 21.48
C GLY A 376 -0.03 -12.88 22.44
N LYS A 377 -0.74 -13.82 23.08
CA LYS A 377 -1.50 -13.48 24.28
C LYS A 377 -0.49 -13.25 25.40
N GLY A 378 -0.46 -12.04 25.95
CA GLY A 378 0.40 -11.71 27.08
C GLY A 378 0.20 -12.72 28.21
N ALA A 379 1.29 -13.31 28.69
CA ALA A 379 1.26 -14.26 29.78
C ALA A 379 0.85 -13.54 31.07
N LYS A 380 -0.43 -13.69 31.48
CA LYS A 380 -0.81 -13.45 32.87
C LYS A 380 -0.31 -14.61 33.70
N GLU A 381 0.75 -14.37 34.47
CA GLU A 381 1.19 -15.27 35.53
C GLU A 381 0.07 -15.43 36.57
N GLY A 382 -0.66 -16.54 36.47
CA GLY A 382 -1.65 -16.93 37.47
C GLY A 382 -0.94 -17.43 38.73
N LYS A 383 -0.85 -16.59 39.77
CA LYS A 383 -0.37 -17.02 41.09
C LYS A 383 -1.18 -18.23 41.57
N GLY A 384 -0.50 -19.33 41.89
CA GLY A 384 -1.13 -20.59 42.28
C GLY A 384 -1.88 -20.50 43.61
N GLY A 385 -3.18 -20.79 43.59
CA GLY A 385 -3.97 -21.05 44.79
C GLY A 385 -3.85 -22.52 45.21
N LYS A 386 -3.48 -22.77 46.48
CA LYS A 386 -3.47 -24.10 47.09
C LYS A 386 -4.89 -24.56 47.43
N GLY A 387 -5.14 -25.87 47.35
CA GLY A 387 -6.01 -26.58 48.31
C GLY A 387 -7.15 -27.41 47.74
N GLY A 388 -7.47 -28.52 48.43
CA GLY A 388 -8.76 -29.21 48.31
C GLY A 388 -8.73 -30.61 47.66
N LYS A 389 -8.51 -31.66 48.47
CA LYS A 389 -8.90 -33.04 48.10
C LYS A 389 -10.42 -33.21 48.26
N GLY A 390 -11.07 -33.94 47.35
CA GLY A 390 -12.46 -34.38 47.53
C GLY A 390 -12.80 -35.57 46.61
N LYS A 391 -13.14 -36.72 47.19
CA LYS A 391 -13.64 -37.91 46.46
C LYS A 391 -15.17 -37.86 46.42
N GLY A 392 -15.78 -38.31 45.31
CA GLY A 392 -17.22 -38.58 45.22
C GLY A 392 -17.52 -39.49 44.02
N LYS A 393 -18.35 -40.54 44.22
CA LYS A 393 -18.69 -41.57 43.21
C LYS A 393 -20.18 -41.48 42.83
N ALA A 394 -20.46 -42.06 41.66
CA ALA A 394 -21.66 -42.84 41.28
C ALA A 394 -22.90 -42.12 40.70
N GLN A 395 -23.32 -42.68 39.54
CA GLN A 395 -24.69 -43.08 39.12
C GLN A 395 -25.84 -42.03 39.15
N GLY A 396 -26.75 -41.96 38.18
CA GLY A 396 -26.93 -42.69 36.91
C GLY A 396 -28.41 -42.72 36.47
N ARG A 397 -28.68 -42.94 35.16
CA ARG A 397 -30.02 -42.99 34.50
C ARG A 397 -30.73 -41.62 34.43
N GLY A 398 -31.58 -41.31 33.44
CA GLY A 398 -31.98 -42.08 32.25
C GLY A 398 -32.80 -41.26 31.23
N LEU A 399 -33.14 -41.94 30.13
CA LEU A 399 -33.93 -41.56 28.93
C LEU A 399 -34.97 -40.40 29.04
N GLY A 400 -35.04 -39.61 27.98
CA GLY A 400 -36.16 -38.70 27.68
C GLY A 400 -36.04 -38.09 26.27
N SER A 401 -36.95 -38.43 25.37
CA SER A 401 -37.00 -37.97 23.97
C SER A 401 -37.87 -36.72 23.78
N ALA A 402 -37.42 -35.74 22.99
CA ALA A 402 -38.28 -34.77 22.33
C ALA A 402 -37.57 -34.13 21.12
N GLU A 403 -38.27 -34.03 19.99
CA GLU A 403 -37.84 -33.27 18.82
C GLU A 403 -38.05 -31.76 19.05
N SER A 404 -37.18 -30.93 18.49
CA SER A 404 -37.56 -29.60 17.99
C SER A 404 -36.43 -29.01 17.14
N GLU A 405 -36.75 -28.67 15.90
CA GLU A 405 -35.88 -27.85 15.06
C GLU A 405 -35.96 -26.38 15.51
N THR A 406 -34.83 -25.68 15.55
CA THR A 406 -34.75 -24.24 15.22
C THR A 406 -33.29 -23.85 14.97
N PRO A 407 -33.01 -22.87 14.09
CA PRO A 407 -31.67 -22.70 13.53
C PRO A 407 -30.72 -21.93 14.46
N LEU A 408 -29.48 -22.41 14.56
CA LEU A 408 -28.40 -21.67 15.20
C LEU A 408 -28.07 -20.41 14.39
N GLY A 409 -28.39 -19.24 14.95
CA GLY A 409 -28.09 -17.94 14.35
C GLY A 409 -26.58 -17.71 14.18
N PHE A 410 -26.17 -17.32 12.98
CA PHE A 410 -24.79 -16.89 12.71
C PHE A 410 -24.51 -15.54 13.42
N ALA A 411 -23.90 -15.61 14.60
CA ALA A 411 -23.39 -14.44 15.29
C ALA A 411 -22.20 -13.84 14.51
N SER A 412 -22.36 -12.60 14.06
CA SER A 412 -21.35 -11.80 13.39
C SER A 412 -20.14 -11.53 14.29
N TRP A 413 -18.95 -11.98 13.88
CA TRP A 413 -17.66 -11.58 14.47
C TRP A 413 -16.78 -10.87 13.45
N ALA A 414 -17.04 -9.57 13.28
CA ALA A 414 -16.30 -8.67 12.40
C ALA A 414 -15.24 -7.85 13.19
N GLU A 415 -14.33 -8.54 13.89
CA GLU A 415 -13.23 -7.88 14.62
C GLU A 415 -11.86 -8.37 14.14
N THR A 416 -11.36 -7.77 13.05
CA THR A 416 -9.91 -7.72 12.76
C THR A 416 -9.48 -6.67 11.72
N PHE A 417 -10.40 -5.88 11.14
CA PHE A 417 -10.11 -4.86 10.12
C PHE A 417 -10.95 -3.58 10.31
N SER A 418 -10.89 -3.00 11.51
CA SER A 418 -11.40 -1.65 11.83
C SER A 418 -10.24 -0.77 12.27
#